data_AF-A0A1F3A8Z2-F1
#
_entry.id   AF-A0A1F3A8Z2-F1
#
_cell.length_a   1.000
_cell.length_b   1.000
_cell.length_c   1.000
_cell.angle_alpha   90.00
_cell.angle_beta   90.00
_cell.angle_gamma   90.00
#
_symmetry.space_group_name_H-M   'P 1'
#
loop_
_entity.id
_entity.type
_entity.pdbx_description
1 polymer ?
#
loop_
_entity_poly.entity_id
_entity_poly.type
_entity_poly.pdbx_seq_one_letter_code
_entity_poly.pdbx_strand_id
1 'polypeptide(L)'
;MSYYPGRFHQPKSATIFLAALQQSRAFMRGFLKMSIILPTVAAIAPAAASPPGLRTLKDASSAPTAKISDVAFLAGHWIGEGLGACAEEIMAPPAGGQIMGMFRQMKPDGGLMFYEFYTIAEEGGSLILKIKHFNPDLTGWEEKAETVNFPLVAIEGTTAYFDGLTFSRQGRNGFASAVMIEDQGIATFEMRKAKKGEACGAKD
;
A
#
# COMPACT_ATOMS: atom_id res chain seq x y z
N MET A 1 13.41 -27.30 1.52
CA MET A 1 13.37 -26.02 2.25
C MET A 1 12.22 -25.23 1.63
N SER A 2 11.07 -25.13 2.29
CA SER A 2 9.91 -24.43 1.72
C SER A 2 10.20 -22.93 1.67
N TYR A 3 10.12 -22.36 0.48
CA TYR A 3 10.09 -20.92 0.29
C TYR A 3 8.83 -20.36 0.93
N TYR A 4 8.97 -19.43 1.87
CA TYR A 4 7.86 -18.67 2.42
C TYR A 4 7.84 -17.31 1.72
N PRO A 5 6.72 -16.93 1.10
CA PRO A 5 6.64 -15.64 0.43
C PRO A 5 6.79 -14.50 1.42
N GLY A 6 7.23 -13.34 0.93
CA GLY A 6 7.29 -12.11 1.72
C GLY A 6 5.90 -11.83 2.33
N ARG A 7 5.78 -11.96 3.64
CA ARG A 7 4.53 -11.68 4.37
C ARG A 7 4.74 -10.52 5.31
N PHE A 8 3.79 -9.59 5.30
CA PHE A 8 3.72 -8.57 6.32
C PHE A 8 3.20 -9.21 7.62
N HIS A 9 4.02 -9.16 8.67
CA HIS A 9 3.65 -9.63 10.00
C HIS A 9 3.37 -8.42 10.90
N GLN A 10 2.09 -8.18 11.20
CA GLN A 10 1.70 -7.14 12.16
C GLN A 10 1.88 -7.67 13.60
N PRO A 11 2.63 -6.97 14.47
CA PRO A 11 2.68 -7.36 15.87
C PRO A 11 1.29 -7.24 16.53
N LYS A 12 0.98 -8.14 17.46
CA LYS A 12 -0.33 -8.27 18.14
C LYS A 12 -0.82 -6.98 18.83
N SER A 13 0.08 -6.06 19.17
CA SER A 13 -0.26 -4.74 19.73
C SER A 13 -1.00 -3.83 18.73
N ALA A 14 -0.86 -4.05 17.43
CA ALA A 14 -1.57 -3.33 16.37
C ALA A 14 -2.97 -3.93 16.06
N THR A 15 -3.21 -5.20 16.41
CA THR A 15 -4.43 -5.96 16.07
C THR A 15 -5.69 -5.50 16.82
N ILE A 16 -5.57 -4.80 17.94
CA ILE A 16 -6.71 -4.51 18.84
C ILE A 16 -7.73 -3.50 18.25
N PHE A 17 -7.37 -2.72 17.23
CA PHE A 17 -8.19 -1.57 16.81
C PHE A 17 -9.19 -1.80 15.67
N LEU A 18 -9.08 -2.88 14.87
CA LEU A 18 -9.93 -3.03 13.68
C LEU A 18 -11.29 -3.72 13.94
N ALA A 19 -11.46 -4.41 15.07
CA ALA A 19 -12.70 -5.15 15.37
C ALA A 19 -13.92 -4.25 15.66
N ALA A 20 -13.74 -2.93 15.82
CA ALA A 20 -14.81 -2.01 16.23
C ALA A 20 -15.64 -1.39 15.08
N LEU A 21 -15.27 -1.58 13.80
CA LEU A 21 -15.90 -0.84 12.70
C LEU A 21 -17.17 -1.50 12.10
N GLN A 22 -17.58 -2.68 12.57
CA GLN A 22 -18.64 -3.47 11.90
C GLN A 22 -20.06 -3.30 12.45
N GLN A 23 -20.30 -2.44 13.45
CA GLN A 23 -21.61 -2.41 14.16
C GLN A 23 -22.48 -1.15 13.99
N SER A 24 -22.12 -0.15 13.21
CA SER A 24 -22.88 1.13 13.15
C SER A 24 -23.69 1.36 11.86
N ARG A 25 -24.40 0.34 11.36
CA ARG A 25 -25.39 0.51 10.28
C ARG A 25 -26.74 -0.14 10.61
N ALA A 26 -27.41 0.34 11.66
CA ALA A 26 -28.82 0.00 11.85
C ALA A 26 -29.54 1.00 12.77
N PHE A 27 -29.69 2.28 12.38
CA PHE A 27 -30.68 3.14 13.03
C PHE A 27 -31.15 4.25 12.07
N MET A 28 -32.29 4.02 11.41
CA MET A 28 -33.38 4.99 11.17
C MET A 28 -34.35 4.42 10.14
N ARG A 29 -35.50 3.94 10.63
CA ARG A 29 -36.72 3.78 9.81
C ARG A 29 -37.78 4.70 10.38
N GLY A 30 -38.30 5.57 9.52
CA GLY A 30 -39.49 6.37 9.78
C GLY A 30 -39.29 7.78 9.25
N PHE A 31 -39.95 8.11 8.13
CA PHE A 31 -40.86 9.25 8.00
C PHE A 31 -41.46 9.28 6.57
N LEU A 32 -42.79 9.35 6.55
CA LEU A 32 -43.77 9.81 5.56
C LEU A 32 -43.35 10.02 4.08
N LYS A 33 -44.03 9.29 3.18
CA LYS A 33 -43.98 9.44 1.72
C LYS A 33 -44.58 10.78 1.27
N MET A 34 -43.77 11.67 0.69
CA MET A 34 -44.24 12.77 -0.15
C MET A 34 -43.51 12.67 -1.50
N SER A 35 -44.24 12.35 -2.56
CA SER A 35 -43.69 12.06 -3.88
C SER A 35 -43.38 13.36 -4.64
N ILE A 36 -42.11 13.76 -4.63
CA ILE A 36 -41.57 14.77 -5.55
C ILE A 36 -40.81 14.02 -6.65
N ILE A 37 -41.25 14.16 -7.91
CA ILE A 37 -40.60 13.57 -9.07
C ILE A 37 -39.42 14.47 -9.46
N LEU A 38 -38.21 14.14 -9.02
CA LEU A 38 -36.98 14.75 -9.56
C LEU A 38 -36.54 13.99 -10.83
N PRO A 39 -36.08 14.68 -11.88
CA PRO A 39 -35.44 14.02 -13.01
C PRO A 39 -34.10 13.43 -12.55
N THR A 40 -33.97 12.11 -12.62
CA THR A 40 -32.73 11.37 -12.34
C THR A 40 -31.72 11.63 -13.45
N VAL A 41 -30.81 12.57 -13.23
CA VAL A 41 -29.55 12.62 -13.97
C VAL A 41 -28.69 11.47 -13.46
N ALA A 42 -28.51 10.42 -14.28
CA ALA A 42 -27.61 9.33 -13.97
C ALA A 42 -26.17 9.87 -13.95
N ALA A 43 -25.62 10.08 -12.76
CA ALA A 43 -24.21 10.37 -12.60
C ALA A 43 -23.41 9.15 -13.08
N ILE A 44 -22.63 9.32 -14.15
CA ILE A 44 -21.63 8.33 -14.56
C ILE A 44 -20.52 8.41 -13.50
N ALA A 45 -20.55 7.51 -12.53
CA ALA A 45 -19.45 7.36 -11.59
C ALA A 45 -18.20 6.92 -12.37
N PRO A 46 -17.04 7.57 -12.19
CA PRO A 46 -15.80 7.05 -12.74
C PRO A 46 -15.58 5.65 -12.18
N ALA A 47 -15.31 4.68 -13.07
CA ALA A 47 -14.97 3.32 -12.67
C ALA A 47 -13.74 3.40 -11.75
N ALA A 48 -13.91 3.00 -10.49
CA ALA A 48 -12.79 2.79 -9.59
C ALA A 48 -11.88 1.73 -10.25
N ALA A 49 -10.59 2.04 -10.38
CA ALA A 49 -9.63 1.04 -10.83
C ALA A 49 -9.66 -0.12 -9.84
N SER A 50 -9.69 -1.36 -10.34
CA SER A 50 -9.58 -2.53 -9.49
C SER A 50 -8.19 -2.52 -8.83
N PRO A 51 -8.08 -2.91 -7.54
CA PRO A 51 -6.80 -2.98 -6.88
C PRO A 51 -5.88 -3.94 -7.66
N PRO A 52 -4.57 -3.63 -7.75
CA PRO A 52 -3.65 -4.48 -8.47
C PRO A 52 -3.62 -5.87 -7.82
N GLY A 53 -3.80 -6.91 -8.62
CA GLY A 53 -3.73 -8.29 -8.12
C GLY A 53 -2.34 -8.60 -7.54
N LEU A 54 -2.26 -9.50 -6.56
CA LEU A 54 -0.98 -10.00 -6.04
C LEU A 54 -0.44 -11.14 -6.89
N ARG A 55 0.89 -11.26 -6.93
CA ARG A 55 1.58 -12.44 -7.44
C ARG A 55 2.57 -12.94 -6.40
N THR A 56 2.80 -14.24 -6.43
CA THR A 56 3.79 -14.88 -5.57
C THR A 56 4.77 -15.69 -6.41
N LEU A 57 6.03 -15.74 -5.98
CA LEU A 57 7.02 -16.64 -6.57
C LEU A 57 6.73 -18.09 -6.17
N LYS A 58 7.07 -19.03 -7.06
CA LYS A 58 7.13 -20.45 -6.71
C LYS A 58 8.43 -20.77 -5.97
N ASP A 59 9.53 -20.13 -6.38
CA ASP A 59 10.85 -20.20 -5.78
C ASP A 59 11.63 -18.89 -6.04
N ALA A 60 12.61 -18.57 -5.19
CA ALA A 60 13.40 -17.34 -5.32
C ALA A 60 14.25 -17.28 -6.60
N SER A 61 14.60 -18.43 -7.19
CA SER A 61 15.37 -18.51 -8.45
C SER A 61 14.59 -18.10 -9.69
N SER A 62 13.27 -17.95 -9.57
CA SER A 62 12.39 -17.57 -10.68
C SER A 62 12.25 -16.06 -10.91
N ALA A 63 12.95 -15.22 -10.13
CA ALA A 63 12.95 -13.78 -10.31
C ALA A 63 13.52 -13.38 -11.69
N PRO A 64 12.85 -12.51 -12.46
CA PRO A 64 13.30 -12.13 -13.80
C PRO A 64 14.51 -11.18 -13.72
N THR A 65 15.33 -11.12 -14.77
CA THR A 65 16.37 -10.08 -14.87
C THR A 65 15.73 -8.70 -14.94
N ALA A 66 16.21 -7.77 -14.13
CA ALA A 66 15.65 -6.41 -14.05
C ALA A 66 16.71 -5.40 -13.57
N LYS A 67 16.47 -4.13 -13.89
CA LYS A 67 17.27 -2.97 -13.49
C LYS A 67 16.44 -1.97 -12.72
N ILE A 68 17.08 -1.17 -11.86
CA ILE A 68 16.34 -0.21 -11.03
C ILE A 68 15.58 0.82 -11.88
N SER A 69 16.10 1.12 -13.07
CA SER A 69 15.45 1.98 -14.06
C SER A 69 14.09 1.46 -14.53
N ASP A 70 13.88 0.14 -14.50
CA ASP A 70 12.66 -0.50 -15.00
C ASP A 70 11.45 -0.18 -14.12
N VAL A 71 11.68 0.20 -12.86
CA VAL A 71 10.65 0.61 -11.90
C VAL A 71 10.70 2.10 -11.56
N ALA A 72 11.43 2.91 -12.35
CA ALA A 72 11.52 4.36 -12.15
C ALA A 72 10.16 5.06 -12.17
N PHE A 73 9.16 4.45 -12.82
CA PHE A 73 7.81 4.96 -12.89
C PHE A 73 7.12 5.03 -11.52
N LEU A 74 7.60 4.31 -10.50
CA LEU A 74 7.01 4.30 -9.16
C LEU A 74 7.29 5.60 -8.38
N ALA A 75 8.37 6.32 -8.72
CA ALA A 75 8.80 7.52 -8.03
C ALA A 75 7.69 8.58 -7.95
N GLY A 76 7.49 9.13 -6.75
CA GLY A 76 6.43 10.08 -6.48
C GLY A 76 6.13 10.24 -5.00
N HIS A 77 5.15 11.09 -4.73
CA HIS A 77 4.54 11.28 -3.43
C HIS A 77 3.05 11.02 -3.60
N TRP A 78 2.55 10.03 -2.90
CA TRP A 78 1.23 9.46 -3.06
C TRP A 78 0.51 9.48 -1.71
N ILE A 79 -0.74 9.93 -1.73
CA ILE A 79 -1.61 10.01 -0.54
C ILE A 79 -2.96 9.41 -0.91
N GLY A 80 -3.49 8.58 -0.02
CA GLY A 80 -4.74 7.87 -0.25
C GLY A 80 -5.28 7.20 1.01
N GLU A 81 -6.07 6.16 0.80
CA GLU A 81 -6.65 5.37 1.89
C GLU A 81 -6.08 3.95 1.89
N GLY A 82 -5.86 3.42 3.08
CA GLY A 82 -5.46 2.05 3.34
C GLY A 82 -5.73 1.71 4.80
N LEU A 83 -6.03 0.44 5.09
CA LEU A 83 -6.29 -0.03 6.46
C LEU A 83 -7.33 0.82 7.23
N GLY A 84 -8.30 1.41 6.51
CA GLY A 84 -9.39 2.22 7.08
C GLY A 84 -9.04 3.68 7.42
N ALA A 85 -7.87 4.17 7.03
CA ALA A 85 -7.46 5.56 7.28
C ALA A 85 -6.46 6.07 6.22
N CYS A 86 -5.97 7.31 6.38
CA CYS A 86 -5.03 7.91 5.45
C CYS A 86 -3.71 7.14 5.42
N ALA A 87 -3.22 6.85 4.22
CA ALA A 87 -1.93 6.24 3.94
C ALA A 87 -1.11 7.15 3.02
N GLU A 88 0.18 7.26 3.28
CA GLU A 88 1.10 8.09 2.50
C GLU A 88 2.34 7.30 2.13
N GLU A 89 2.71 7.39 0.86
CA GLU A 89 3.81 6.67 0.24
C GLU A 89 4.70 7.67 -0.50
N ILE A 90 6.00 7.67 -0.23
CA ILE A 90 6.98 8.54 -0.90
C ILE A 90 8.11 7.68 -1.41
N MET A 91 8.27 7.66 -2.73
CA MET A 91 9.35 6.95 -3.42
C MET A 91 10.25 7.95 -4.16
N ALA A 92 11.54 7.92 -3.86
CA ALA A 92 12.54 8.71 -4.56
C ALA A 92 12.74 8.21 -6.01
N PRO A 93 13.23 9.06 -6.92
CA PRO A 93 13.77 8.59 -8.20
C PRO A 93 14.94 7.60 -7.98
N PRO A 94 15.18 6.66 -8.92
CA PRO A 94 16.35 5.80 -8.86
C PRO A 94 17.66 6.58 -8.75
N ALA A 95 18.50 6.23 -7.78
CA ALA A 95 19.84 6.77 -7.60
C ALA A 95 20.74 5.72 -6.93
N GLY A 96 21.99 5.58 -7.39
CA GLY A 96 22.94 4.63 -6.80
C GLY A 96 22.49 3.16 -6.86
N GLY A 97 21.73 2.78 -7.88
CA GLY A 97 21.20 1.41 -8.04
C GLY A 97 19.98 1.11 -7.17
N GLN A 98 19.37 2.12 -6.53
CA GLN A 98 18.29 1.95 -5.57
C GLN A 98 17.20 3.01 -5.69
N ILE A 99 15.99 2.67 -5.24
CA ILE A 99 14.93 3.60 -4.88
C ILE A 99 14.82 3.57 -3.35
N MET A 100 14.82 4.74 -2.73
CA MET A 100 14.46 4.92 -1.33
C MET A 100 12.96 5.16 -1.22
N GLY A 101 12.30 4.47 -0.30
CA GLY A 101 10.89 4.65 -0.02
C GLY A 101 10.59 4.84 1.46
N MET A 102 9.52 5.58 1.75
CA MET A 102 8.99 5.76 3.09
C MET A 102 7.47 5.76 3.05
N PHE A 103 6.86 5.11 4.03
CA PHE A 103 5.43 5.00 4.14
C PHE A 103 4.97 5.38 5.55
N ARG A 104 3.76 5.95 5.64
CA ARG A 104 3.07 6.15 6.92
C ARG A 104 1.62 5.69 6.81
N GLN A 105 1.14 5.00 7.83
CA GLN A 105 -0.28 4.69 8.02
C GLN A 105 -0.84 5.45 9.20
N MET A 106 -1.96 6.15 9.01
CA MET A 106 -2.72 6.77 10.09
C MET A 106 -3.73 5.78 10.69
N LYS A 107 -4.21 6.08 11.90
CA LYS A 107 -5.37 5.45 12.52
C LYS A 107 -6.64 6.21 12.17
N PRO A 108 -7.82 5.57 12.21
CA PRO A 108 -9.09 6.26 12.00
C PRO A 108 -9.37 7.41 12.97
N ASP A 109 -8.77 7.38 14.16
CA ASP A 109 -8.86 8.44 15.19
C ASP A 109 -7.91 9.63 14.96
N GLY A 110 -7.09 9.58 13.91
CA GLY A 110 -6.13 10.62 13.54
C GLY A 110 -4.73 10.45 14.14
N GLY A 111 -4.52 9.47 15.03
CA GLY A 111 -3.18 9.12 15.51
C GLY A 111 -2.34 8.44 14.43
N LEU A 112 -1.01 8.44 14.55
CA LEU A 112 -0.15 7.63 13.70
C LEU A 112 -0.24 6.15 14.10
N MET A 113 -0.33 5.26 13.11
CA MET A 113 -0.32 3.81 13.32
C MET A 113 1.11 3.25 13.28
N PHE A 114 1.80 3.39 12.15
CA PHE A 114 3.19 2.94 11.97
C PHE A 114 3.85 3.65 10.77
N TYR A 115 5.17 3.51 10.67
CA TYR A 115 5.98 3.90 9.53
C TYR A 115 6.64 2.70 8.87
N GLU A 116 7.01 2.87 7.61
CA GLU A 116 7.97 2.01 6.93
C GLU A 116 9.11 2.85 6.37
N PHE A 117 10.30 2.27 6.37
CA PHE A 117 11.40 2.70 5.52
C PHE A 117 11.86 1.49 4.71
N TYR A 118 12.03 1.68 3.41
CA TYR A 118 12.38 0.58 2.53
C TYR A 118 13.24 1.00 1.36
N THR A 119 13.85 0.00 0.72
CA THR A 119 14.58 0.16 -0.53
C THR A 119 14.10 -0.82 -1.58
N ILE A 120 14.01 -0.39 -2.83
CA ILE A 120 14.04 -1.30 -3.98
C ILE A 120 15.47 -1.23 -4.54
N ALA A 121 16.15 -2.36 -4.66
CA ALA A 121 17.56 -2.41 -5.04
C ALA A 121 17.84 -3.52 -6.05
N GLU A 122 18.87 -3.33 -6.88
CA GLU A 122 19.41 -4.41 -7.71
C GLU A 122 20.14 -5.46 -6.84
N GLU A 123 19.70 -6.72 -6.90
CA GLU A 123 20.31 -7.84 -6.19
C GLU A 123 20.18 -9.12 -7.02
N GLY A 124 21.25 -9.91 -7.12
CA GLY A 124 21.22 -11.18 -7.87
C GLY A 124 20.87 -11.05 -9.36
N GLY A 125 21.07 -9.87 -9.97
CA GLY A 125 20.67 -9.60 -11.37
C GLY A 125 19.19 -9.28 -11.56
N SER A 126 18.44 -9.13 -10.46
CA SER A 126 17.02 -8.74 -10.44
C SER A 126 16.80 -7.57 -9.47
N LEU A 127 15.56 -7.34 -9.04
CA LEU A 127 15.19 -6.38 -8.00
C LEU A 127 14.69 -7.08 -6.74
N ILE A 128 14.98 -6.46 -5.59
CA ILE A 128 14.44 -6.84 -4.29
C ILE A 128 13.93 -5.61 -3.57
N LEU A 129 12.73 -5.71 -2.99
CA LEU A 129 12.18 -4.73 -2.06
C LEU A 129 12.49 -5.21 -0.63
N LYS A 130 13.10 -4.37 0.20
CA LYS A 130 13.42 -4.67 1.60
C LYS A 130 12.81 -3.62 2.51
N ILE A 131 11.98 -4.04 3.46
CA ILE A 131 11.21 -3.16 4.34
C ILE A 131 11.64 -3.35 5.79
N LYS A 132 11.68 -2.23 6.53
CA LYS A 132 11.62 -2.20 8.00
C LYS A 132 10.40 -1.40 8.45
N HIS A 133 9.75 -1.89 9.49
CA HIS A 133 8.59 -1.26 10.11
C HIS A 133 8.96 -0.62 11.44
N PHE A 134 8.32 0.51 11.73
CA PHE A 134 8.57 1.27 12.94
C PHE A 134 7.27 1.72 13.58
N ASN A 135 7.23 1.66 14.91
CA ASN A 135 6.21 2.35 15.69
C ASN A 135 6.40 3.88 15.61
N PRO A 136 5.41 4.67 16.07
CA PRO A 136 5.52 6.12 16.13
C PRO A 136 6.75 6.68 16.85
N ASP A 137 7.33 5.93 17.79
CA ASP A 137 8.53 6.28 18.56
C ASP A 137 9.84 5.78 17.92
N LEU A 138 9.78 5.28 16.68
CA LEU A 138 10.89 4.69 15.92
C LEU A 138 11.46 3.39 16.51
N THR A 139 10.74 2.73 17.42
CA THR A 139 11.08 1.34 17.77
C THR A 139 10.74 0.42 16.59
N GLY A 140 11.74 -0.35 16.14
CA GLY A 140 11.62 -1.25 14.98
C GLY A 140 10.88 -2.54 15.32
N TRP A 141 10.16 -3.12 14.34
CA TRP A 141 9.49 -4.41 14.49
C TRP A 141 10.44 -5.59 14.19
N GLU A 142 11.28 -5.43 13.18
CA GLU A 142 12.30 -6.42 12.83
C GLU A 142 13.54 -6.25 13.70
N GLU A 143 14.25 -7.36 13.90
CA GLU A 143 15.57 -7.38 14.51
C GLU A 143 16.54 -6.43 13.77
N LYS A 144 17.58 -5.98 14.49
CA LYS A 144 18.49 -4.93 14.01
C LYS A 144 19.01 -5.18 12.59
N ALA A 145 19.44 -6.41 12.30
CA ALA A 145 20.02 -6.82 11.02
C ALA A 145 18.99 -7.33 10.00
N GLU A 146 17.73 -7.50 10.38
CA GLU A 146 16.72 -8.18 9.57
C GLU A 146 15.81 -7.20 8.84
N THR A 147 15.29 -7.64 7.70
CA THR A 147 14.32 -6.90 6.88
C THR A 147 13.27 -7.88 6.33
N VAL A 148 12.05 -7.39 6.10
CA VAL A 148 11.07 -8.15 5.32
C VAL A 148 11.42 -7.98 3.85
N ASN A 149 11.61 -9.09 3.14
CA ASN A 149 12.13 -9.12 1.78
C ASN A 149 11.07 -9.61 0.81
N PHE A 150 10.89 -8.85 -0.28
CA PHE A 150 9.97 -9.17 -1.36
C PHE A 150 10.77 -9.18 -2.67
N PRO A 151 11.21 -10.36 -3.16
CA PRO A 151 11.86 -10.49 -4.46
C PRO A 151 10.90 -10.12 -5.60
N LEU A 152 11.45 -9.61 -6.71
CA LEU A 152 10.65 -9.29 -7.90
C LEU A 152 10.07 -10.57 -8.54
N VAL A 153 8.78 -10.51 -8.88
CA VAL A 153 8.07 -11.54 -9.64
C VAL A 153 7.97 -11.16 -11.12
N ALA A 154 7.53 -9.93 -11.41
CA ALA A 154 7.32 -9.47 -12.77
C ALA A 154 7.22 -7.94 -12.83
N ILE A 155 7.51 -7.36 -13.99
CA ILE A 155 7.18 -5.98 -14.33
C ILE A 155 6.30 -6.03 -15.58
N GLU A 156 5.10 -5.43 -15.51
CA GLU A 156 4.17 -5.39 -16.63
C GLU A 156 3.59 -3.97 -16.77
N GLY A 157 3.93 -3.30 -17.86
CA GLY A 157 3.55 -1.91 -18.07
C GLY A 157 4.05 -1.01 -16.94
N THR A 158 3.11 -0.41 -16.21
CA THR A 158 3.39 0.44 -15.04
C THR A 158 3.08 -0.25 -13.71
N THR A 159 3.19 -1.58 -13.67
CA THR A 159 3.01 -2.40 -12.47
C THR A 159 4.24 -3.24 -12.19
N ALA A 160 4.73 -3.17 -10.95
CA ALA A 160 5.78 -4.01 -10.42
C ALA A 160 5.19 -4.98 -9.41
N TYR A 161 5.28 -6.27 -9.72
CA TYR A 161 4.87 -7.35 -8.84
C TYR A 161 6.11 -7.85 -8.09
N PHE A 162 6.12 -7.67 -6.78
CA PHE A 162 7.00 -8.35 -5.86
C PHE A 162 6.25 -9.52 -5.21
N ASP A 163 6.99 -10.46 -4.64
CA ASP A 163 6.38 -11.66 -4.07
C ASP A 163 5.52 -11.35 -2.84
N GLY A 164 4.20 -11.34 -3.02
CA GLY A 164 3.24 -10.97 -1.97
C GLY A 164 3.00 -9.46 -1.83
N LEU A 165 3.58 -8.62 -2.69
CA LEU A 165 3.38 -7.17 -2.71
C LEU A 165 3.34 -6.64 -4.13
N THR A 166 2.45 -5.71 -4.45
CA THR A 166 2.37 -5.09 -5.78
C THR A 166 2.29 -3.58 -5.68
N PHE A 167 3.05 -2.89 -6.54
CA PHE A 167 2.93 -1.46 -6.77
C PHE A 167 2.48 -1.21 -8.21
N SER A 168 1.47 -0.38 -8.40
CA SER A 168 0.93 -0.05 -9.71
C SER A 168 0.72 1.45 -9.86
N ARG A 169 1.37 2.06 -10.85
CA ARG A 169 1.10 3.43 -11.23
C ARG A 169 -0.08 3.46 -12.21
N GLN A 170 -1.15 4.13 -11.80
CA GLN A 170 -2.39 4.25 -12.53
C GLN A 170 -2.48 5.62 -13.23
N GLY A 171 -1.98 5.67 -14.47
CA GLY A 171 -1.93 6.91 -15.24
C GLY A 171 -1.00 7.97 -14.61
N ARG A 172 -1.34 9.25 -14.79
CA ARG A 172 -0.47 10.36 -14.34
C ARG A 172 -0.54 10.65 -12.85
N ASN A 173 -1.72 10.42 -12.25
CA ASN A 173 -2.06 10.91 -10.91
C ASN A 173 -2.54 9.81 -9.97
N GLY A 174 -2.63 8.56 -10.39
CA GLY A 174 -3.05 7.43 -9.57
C GLY A 174 -1.89 6.51 -9.24
N PHE A 175 -1.96 5.91 -8.07
CA PHE A 175 -1.04 4.89 -7.59
C PHE A 175 -1.83 3.93 -6.72
N ALA A 176 -1.58 2.64 -6.84
CA ALA A 176 -2.15 1.66 -5.94
C ALA A 176 -1.10 0.67 -5.49
N SER A 177 -1.27 0.17 -4.28
CA SER A 177 -0.50 -0.95 -3.78
C SER A 177 -1.40 -2.03 -3.18
N ALA A 178 -0.92 -3.25 -3.22
CA ALA A 178 -1.53 -4.38 -2.54
C ALA A 178 -0.45 -5.18 -1.83
N VAL A 179 -0.74 -5.70 -0.64
CA VAL A 179 0.20 -6.52 0.14
C VAL A 179 -0.54 -7.63 0.85
N MET A 180 0.09 -8.81 0.88
CA MET A 180 -0.38 -9.93 1.68
C MET A 180 0.02 -9.73 3.14
N ILE A 181 -0.98 -9.59 3.99
CA ILE A 181 -0.84 -9.55 5.44
C ILE A 181 -1.16 -10.93 5.99
N GLU A 182 -0.22 -11.47 6.77
CA GLU A 182 -0.42 -12.76 7.42
C GLU A 182 -1.68 -12.75 8.27
N ASP A 183 -2.48 -13.82 8.17
CA ASP A 183 -3.76 -14.02 8.86
C ASP A 183 -4.87 -13.00 8.59
N GLN A 184 -4.60 -11.88 7.91
CA GLN A 184 -5.56 -10.82 7.62
C GLN A 184 -5.95 -10.73 6.13
N GLY A 185 -5.23 -11.42 5.25
CA GLY A 185 -5.50 -11.44 3.81
C GLY A 185 -4.81 -10.31 3.07
N ILE A 186 -5.49 -9.73 2.07
CA ILE A 186 -4.89 -8.73 1.18
C ILE A 186 -5.30 -7.34 1.67
N ALA A 187 -4.33 -6.51 2.02
CA ALA A 187 -4.54 -5.08 2.17
C ALA A 187 -4.31 -4.38 0.83
N THR A 188 -5.15 -3.40 0.53
CA THR A 188 -5.07 -2.59 -0.68
C THR A 188 -5.04 -1.13 -0.30
N PHE A 189 -4.31 -0.35 -1.07
CA PHE A 189 -4.14 1.08 -0.88
C PHE A 189 -4.40 1.75 -2.22
N GLU A 190 -5.39 2.64 -2.25
CA GLU A 190 -5.72 3.42 -3.44
C GLU A 190 -5.32 4.87 -3.18
N MET A 191 -4.37 5.36 -3.98
CA MET A 191 -3.70 6.63 -3.75
C MET A 191 -3.73 7.52 -4.98
N ARG A 192 -3.61 8.82 -4.71
CA ARG A 192 -3.39 9.83 -5.73
C ARG A 192 -2.09 10.55 -5.50
N LYS A 193 -1.61 11.24 -6.52
CA LYS A 193 -0.47 12.13 -6.39
C LYS A 193 -0.78 13.20 -5.34
N ALA A 194 0.13 13.36 -4.39
CA ALA A 194 0.05 14.40 -3.37
C ALA A 194 0.29 15.78 -3.99
N LYS A 195 -0.37 16.79 -3.40
CA LYS A 195 -0.08 18.19 -3.70
C LYS A 195 1.19 18.62 -2.98
N LYS A 196 1.81 19.69 -3.44
CA LYS A 196 2.99 20.27 -2.77
C LYS A 196 2.64 20.63 -1.32
N GLY A 197 3.38 20.07 -0.37
CA GLY A 197 3.20 20.31 1.06
C GLY A 197 2.05 19.55 1.72
N GLU A 198 1.37 18.67 0.97
CA GLU A 198 0.32 17.82 1.52
C GLU A 198 0.93 16.67 2.32
N ALA A 199 0.30 16.29 3.44
CA ALA A 199 0.68 15.14 4.24
C ALA A 199 -0.57 14.49 4.84
N CYS A 200 -0.52 13.18 5.08
CA CYS A 200 -1.60 12.48 5.78
C CYS A 200 -1.78 13.03 7.20
N GLY A 201 -3.03 13.37 7.55
CA GLY A 201 -3.38 13.84 8.89
C GLY A 201 -3.11 15.34 9.16
N ALA A 202 -2.68 16.12 8.16
CA ALA A 202 -2.71 17.57 8.26
C ALA A 202 -4.17 18.03 8.42
N LYS A 203 -4.51 18.60 9.58
CA LYS A 203 -5.72 19.41 9.73
C LYS A 203 -5.34 20.83 9.32
N ASP A 204 -6.10 21.41 8.39
CA ASP A 204 -6.06 22.85 8.11
C ASP A 204 -6.33 23.67 9.39
#